data_AF-A0A3C0FNV0-F1
#
_entry.id   AF-A0A3C0FNV0-F1
#
_cell.length_a   1.000
_cell.length_b   1.000
_cell.length_c   1.000
_cell.angle_alpha   90.00
_cell.angle_beta   90.00
_cell.angle_gamma   90.00
#
_symmetry.space_group_name_H-M   'P 1'
#
loop_
_entity.id
_entity.type
_entity.pdbx_description
1 polymer ?
#
loop_
_entity_poly.entity_id
_entity_poly.type
_entity_poly.pdbx_seq_one_letter_code
_entity_poly.pdbx_strand_id
1 'polypeptide(L)' 'GVAHVAYLPRRRVVGISKLARVVEVYAKRLQIQEKMTAQVANTIQEEL' A
#
# COMPACT_ATOMS: atom_id res chain seq x y z
N GLY A 1 -10.05 4.81 9.44
CA GLY A 1 -10.47 3.71 8.56
C GLY A 1 -9.55 2.51 8.74
N VAL A 2 -9.92 1.35 8.22
CA VAL A 2 -9.09 0.13 8.23
C VAL A 2 -8.72 -0.20 6.78
N ALA A 3 -7.46 -0.57 6.54
CA ALA A 3 -7.00 -1.01 5.24
C ALA A 3 -6.54 -2.47 5.33
N HIS A 4 -7.01 -3.30 4.40
CA HIS A 4 -6.57 -4.69 4.24
C HIS A 4 -5.67 -4.76 3.01
N VAL A 5 -4.46 -5.26 3.19
CA VAL A 5 -3.44 -5.33 2.14
C VAL A 5 -3.03 -6.77 1.94
N ALA A 6 -3.13 -7.25 0.69
CA ALA A 6 -2.66 -8.57 0.28
C ALA A 6 -1.87 -8.42 -1.02
N TYR A 7 -0.83 -9.23 -1.18
CA TYR A 7 -0.02 -9.29 -2.40
C TYR A 7 0.58 -10.70 -2.54
N LEU A 8 0.92 -11.09 -3.77
CA LEU A 8 1.56 -12.37 -4.06
C LEU A 8 3.03 -12.12 -4.42
N PRO A 9 3.99 -12.43 -3.52
CA PRO A 9 5.41 -12.20 -3.80
C PRO A 9 5.92 -13.14 -4.89
N ARG A 10 6.73 -12.64 -5.82
CA ARG A 10 7.38 -13.47 -6.85
C ARG A 10 8.78 -13.95 -6.46
N ARG A 11 9.63 -13.03 -6.01
CA ARG A 11 11.06 -13.32 -5.74
C ARG A 11 11.51 -12.93 -4.34
N ARG A 12 10.85 -11.97 -3.71
CA ARG A 12 11.20 -11.41 -2.41
C ARG A 12 9.94 -11.06 -1.64
N VAL A 13 10.01 -11.28 -0.33
CA VAL A 13 8.94 -10.93 0.60
C VAL A 13 9.27 -9.57 1.20
N VAL A 14 8.25 -8.72 1.28
CA VAL A 14 8.35 -7.41 1.88
C VAL A 14 7.97 -7.49 3.33
N GLY A 15 8.77 -6.83 4.17
CA GLY A 15 8.49 -6.73 5.60
C GLY A 15 7.14 -6.05 5.87
N ILE A 16 6.39 -6.60 6.83
CA ILE A 16 5.04 -6.14 7.20
C ILE A 16 5.03 -4.63 7.51
N SER A 17 6.04 -4.13 8.23
CA SER A 17 6.15 -2.71 8.57
C SER A 17 6.28 -1.80 7.34
N LYS A 18 6.80 -2.29 6.21
CA LYS A 18 6.90 -1.51 4.97
C LYS A 18 5.53 -1.37 4.30
N LEU A 19 4.71 -2.41 4.29
CA LEU A 19 3.32 -2.34 3.80
C LEU A 19 2.48 -1.35 4.62
N ALA A 20 2.57 -1.42 5.95
CA ALA A 20 1.89 -0.47 6.83
C ALA A 20 2.32 0.99 6.55
N ARG A 21 3.62 1.23 6.34
CA ARG A 21 4.15 2.56 6.02
C ARG A 21 3.63 3.10 4.69
N VAL A 22 3.51 2.27 3.66
CA VAL A 22 2.96 2.71 2.36
C VAL A 22 1.54 3.24 2.55
N VAL A 23 0.68 2.49 3.25
CA VAL A 23 -0.69 2.92 3.54
C VAL A 23 -0.71 4.23 4.33
N GLU A 24 0.12 4.34 5.37
CA GLU A 24 0.18 5.52 6.23
C GLU A 24 0.62 6.79 5.48
N VAL A 25 1.57 6.68 4.56
CA VAL A 25 2.05 7.82 3.76
C VAL A 25 0.95 8.40 2.88
N TYR A 26 0.12 7.56 2.26
CA TYR A 26 -1.01 8.03 1.45
C TYR A 26 -2.17 8.54 2.32
N ALA A 27 -2.38 7.97 3.51
CA ALA A 27 -3.42 8.40 4.44
C ALA A 27 -3.20 9.81 5.02
N LYS A 28 -1.94 10.26 5.15
CA LYS A 28 -1.56 11.56 5.76
C LYS A 28 -1.78 12.78 4.85
N ARG A 29 -2.69 12.70 3.89
CA ARG A 29 -2.95 13.76 2.90
C ARG A 29 -4.45 13.96 2.73
N LEU A 30 -4.86 15.08 2.15
CA LEU A 30 -6.22 15.21 1.63
C LEU A 30 -6.39 14.19 0.50
N GLN A 31 -7.30 13.24 0.70
CA GLN A 31 -7.49 12.11 -0.20
C GLN A 31 -8.96 11.82 -0.45
N ILE A 32 -9.19 11.27 -1.65
CA ILE A 32 -10.40 10.54 -2.01
C ILE A 32 -10.06 9.05 -1.85
N GLN A 33 -10.95 8.26 -1.25
CA GLN A 33 -10.67 6.87 -0.87
C GLN A 33 -10.28 6.01 -2.09
N GLU A 34 -10.95 6.22 -3.22
CA GLU A 34 -10.71 5.54 -4.49
C GLU A 34 -9.30 5.83 -5.01
N LYS A 35 -8.89 7.10 -4.97
CA LYS A 35 -7.56 7.53 -5.39
C LYS A 35 -6.47 6.96 -4.48
N MET A 36 -6.67 7.02 -3.17
CA MET A 36 -5.74 6.48 -2.19
C MET A 36 -5.56 4.97 -2.39
N THR A 37 -6.65 4.23 -2.61
CA THR A 37 -6.62 2.78 -2.83
C THR A 37 -5.79 2.43 -4.07
N ALA A 38 -6.01 3.14 -5.18
CA ALA A 38 -5.24 2.93 -6.41
C ALA A 38 -3.74 3.23 -6.22
N GLN A 39 -3.41 4.31 -5.51
CA GLN A 39 -2.02 4.68 -5.24
C GLN A 39 -1.29 3.62 -4.39
N VAL A 40 -1.95 3.11 -3.35
CA VAL A 40 -1.39 2.04 -2.51
C VAL A 40 -1.17 0.77 -3.33
N ALA A 41 -2.17 0.33 -4.11
CA ALA A 41 -2.09 -0.88 -4.92
C ALA A 41 -0.97 -0.79 -5.97
N ASN A 42 -0.88 0.32 -6.69
CA ASN A 42 0.14 0.53 -7.71
C ASN A 42 1.54 0.52 -7.11
N THR A 43 1.73 1.21 -5.98
CA THR A 43 3.03 1.23 -5.28
C THR A 43 3.46 -0.16 -4.85
N ILE A 44 2.53 -0.98 -4.35
CA ILE A 44 2.80 -2.36 -3.99
C ILE A 44 3.17 -3.18 -5.23
N GLN A 45 2.52 -2.98 -6.36
CA GLN A 45 2.78 -3.77 -7.56
C GLN A 45 4.09 -3.38 -8.28
N GLU A 46 4.47 -2.11 -8.25
CA GLU A 46 5.66 -1.61 -8.95
C GLU A 46 6.95 -1.87 -8.16
N GLU A 47 6.89 -1.78 -6.82
CA GLU A 47 8.09 -1.79 -5.97
C GLU A 47 8.37 -3.11 -5.23
N LEU A 48 7.43 -4.07 -5.24
CA LEU A 48 7.46 -5.28 -4.42
C LEU A 48 7.34 -6.58 -5.24
#